data_AF-A0A662K1B3-F1
#
_entry.id   AF-A0A662K1B3-F1
#
_cell.length_a   1.000
_cell.length_b   1.000
_cell.length_c   1.000
_cell.angle_alpha   90.00
_cell.angle_beta   90.00
_cell.angle_gamma   90.00
#
_symmetry.space_group_name_H-M   'P 1'
#
loop_
_entity.id
_entity.type
_entity.pdbx_description
1 polymer ?
#
loop_
_entity_poly.entity_id
_entity_poly.type
_entity_poly.pdbx_seq_one_letter_code
_entity_poly.pdbx_strand_id
1 'polypeptide(L)'
;MGGIPMSAVCVNIADPDENIIFATCLLTNNTGCYGIIYTLEQNASPGIYNVTAESYEYDVEAYTTFEVILHPDNHPPFNPSKPDGPTEGLVGEEYMFSTNTVDPDEDQIQYGWDWDGDMLTDEWTDLHSSGENITTPHIWDKTGEL
;
A
#
# COMPACT_ATOMS: atom_id res chain seq x y z
N MET A 1 26.01 -15.67 -33.30
CA MET A 1 24.57 -15.55 -33.60
C MET A 1 24.04 -16.97 -33.76
N GLY A 2 23.52 -17.57 -32.70
CA GLY A 2 22.84 -18.87 -32.78
C GLY A 2 21.42 -18.62 -33.26
N GLY A 3 21.07 -19.16 -34.44
CA GLY A 3 19.72 -19.02 -34.98
C GLY A 3 18.70 -19.70 -34.05
N ILE A 4 17.55 -19.05 -33.87
CA ILE A 4 16.42 -19.61 -33.14
C ILE A 4 15.95 -20.86 -33.93
N PRO A 5 15.80 -22.04 -33.31
CA PRO A 5 15.32 -23.23 -34.00
C PRO A 5 13.91 -22.96 -34.53
N MET A 6 13.63 -23.39 -35.77
CA MET A 6 12.33 -23.14 -36.42
C MET A 6 11.13 -23.55 -35.55
N SER A 7 11.28 -24.57 -34.71
CA SER A 7 10.25 -25.06 -33.78
C SER A 7 10.38 -24.44 -32.39
N ALA A 8 10.24 -23.12 -32.29
CA ALA A 8 10.28 -22.39 -31.03
C ALA A 8 9.08 -21.47 -30.85
N VAL A 9 8.61 -21.36 -29.60
CA VAL A 9 7.74 -20.27 -29.13
C VAL A 9 8.59 -19.37 -28.25
N CYS A 10 8.81 -18.14 -28.67
CA CYS A 10 9.61 -17.16 -27.93
C CYS A 10 8.69 -16.15 -27.25
N VAL A 11 9.03 -15.77 -26.02
CA VAL A 11 8.33 -14.73 -25.28
C VAL A 11 9.33 -13.71 -24.77
N ASN A 12 9.04 -12.43 -25.02
CA ASN A 12 9.81 -11.32 -24.49
C ASN A 12 8.90 -10.43 -23.62
N ILE A 13 9.46 -9.92 -22.53
CA ILE A 13 8.84 -8.88 -21.68
C ILE A 13 9.76 -7.66 -21.73
N ALA A 14 9.19 -6.53 -22.11
CA ALA A 14 9.85 -5.24 -22.10
C ALA A 14 9.31 -4.36 -20.97
N ASP A 15 10.21 -3.62 -20.31
CA ASP A 15 9.86 -2.58 -19.34
C ASP A 15 9.25 -1.34 -20.03
N PRO A 16 8.81 -0.32 -19.25
CA PRO A 16 8.24 0.91 -19.81
C PRO A 16 9.21 1.73 -20.68
N ASP A 17 10.51 1.50 -20.54
CA ASP A 17 11.58 2.15 -21.32
C ASP A 17 11.98 1.32 -22.56
N GLU A 18 11.18 0.30 -22.91
CA GLU A 18 11.38 -0.65 -24.01
C GLU A 18 12.60 -1.58 -23.86
N ASN A 19 13.18 -1.69 -22.66
CA ASN A 19 14.27 -2.64 -22.42
C ASN A 19 13.71 -4.05 -22.21
N ILE A 20 14.29 -5.04 -22.89
CA ILE A 20 13.93 -6.44 -22.68
C ILE A 20 14.49 -6.93 -21.35
N ILE A 21 13.61 -7.15 -20.37
CA ILE A 21 13.95 -7.61 -19.01
C ILE A 21 13.78 -9.12 -18.84
N PHE A 22 13.07 -9.77 -19.76
CA PHE A 22 12.93 -11.21 -19.81
C PHE A 22 12.77 -11.67 -21.26
N ALA A 23 13.48 -12.74 -21.60
CA ALA A 23 13.38 -13.39 -22.90
C ALA A 23 13.59 -14.89 -22.73
N THR A 24 12.68 -15.69 -23.29
CA THR A 24 12.83 -17.15 -23.32
C THR A 24 12.25 -17.73 -24.60
N CYS A 25 12.80 -18.86 -25.05
CA CYS A 25 12.25 -19.62 -26.16
C CYS A 25 12.05 -21.07 -25.73
N LEU A 26 10.83 -21.57 -25.88
CA LEU A 26 10.50 -22.96 -25.66
C LEU A 26 10.58 -23.72 -26.99
N LEU A 27 11.50 -24.69 -27.06
CA LEU A 27 11.59 -25.58 -28.22
C LEU A 27 10.47 -26.61 -28.16
N THR A 28 9.61 -26.58 -29.16
CA THR A 28 8.43 -27.45 -29.22
C THR A 28 7.96 -27.60 -30.65
N ASN A 29 7.58 -28.83 -30.99
CA ASN A 29 6.98 -29.17 -32.29
C ASN A 29 5.48 -29.45 -32.15
N ASN A 30 4.90 -29.14 -30.98
CA ASN A 30 3.49 -29.34 -30.69
C ASN A 30 2.72 -28.03 -30.84
N THR A 31 1.48 -28.12 -31.32
CA THR A 31 0.54 -27.00 -31.26
C THR A 31 -0.21 -27.03 -29.93
N GLY A 32 -0.59 -25.87 -29.41
CA GLY A 32 -1.34 -25.76 -28.16
C GLY A 32 -1.10 -24.46 -27.41
N CYS A 33 -1.65 -24.38 -26.21
CA CYS A 33 -1.45 -23.25 -25.31
C CYS A 33 -0.19 -23.46 -24.47
N TYR A 34 0.64 -22.42 -24.40
CA TYR A 34 1.85 -22.39 -23.58
C TYR A 34 1.67 -21.36 -22.47
N GLY A 35 2.09 -21.73 -21.26
CA GLY A 35 2.17 -20.81 -20.12
C GLY A 35 3.62 -20.48 -19.82
N ILE A 36 3.91 -19.22 -19.58
CA ILE A 36 5.17 -18.78 -18.99
C ILE A 36 4.88 -18.18 -17.62
N ILE A 37 5.82 -18.37 -16.69
CA ILE A 37 5.78 -17.72 -15.39
C ILE A 37 6.98 -16.80 -15.33
N TYR A 38 6.72 -15.52 -15.09
CA TYR A 38 7.73 -14.51 -14.86
C TYR A 38 7.46 -13.85 -13.51
N THR A 39 8.51 -13.64 -12.74
CA THR A 39 8.46 -12.92 -11.46
C THR A 39 9.27 -11.64 -11.63
N LEU A 40 8.64 -10.52 -11.33
CA LEU A 40 9.24 -9.20 -11.41
C LEU A 40 10.07 -8.92 -10.14
N GLU A 41 11.20 -8.23 -10.29
CA GLU A 41 12.03 -7.81 -9.15
C GLU A 41 11.32 -6.72 -8.32
N GLN A 42 11.60 -6.66 -7.02
CA GLN A 42 10.92 -5.72 -6.09
C GLN A 42 11.14 -4.24 -6.42
N ASN A 43 12.20 -3.92 -7.17
CA ASN A 43 12.57 -2.56 -7.56
C ASN A 43 12.21 -2.24 -9.02
N ALA A 44 11.31 -3.00 -9.63
CA ALA A 44 10.90 -2.75 -11.00
C ALA A 44 10.20 -1.39 -11.14
N SER A 45 10.54 -0.67 -12.21
CA SER A 45 9.99 0.65 -12.48
C SER A 45 8.46 0.59 -12.62
N PRO A 46 7.71 1.54 -12.07
CA PRO A 46 6.29 1.66 -12.38
C PRO A 46 6.09 1.92 -13.88
N GLY A 47 4.97 1.44 -14.42
CA GLY A 47 4.54 1.70 -15.78
C GLY A 47 3.95 0.48 -16.47
N ILE A 48 3.77 0.62 -17.78
CA ILE A 48 3.20 -0.43 -18.64
C ILE A 48 4.33 -1.30 -19.19
N TYR A 49 4.24 -2.60 -18.92
CA TYR A 49 5.14 -3.62 -19.43
C TYR A 49 4.50 -4.32 -20.61
N ASN A 50 5.28 -4.50 -21.68
CA ASN A 50 4.84 -5.13 -22.91
C ASN A 50 5.27 -6.60 -22.94
N VAL A 51 4.34 -7.50 -23.27
CA VAL A 51 4.60 -8.93 -23.45
C VAL A 51 4.34 -9.30 -24.91
N THR A 52 5.34 -9.84 -25.57
CA THR A 52 5.28 -10.32 -26.95
C THR A 52 5.55 -11.81 -26.99
N ALA A 53 4.72 -12.57 -27.71
CA ALA A 53 4.91 -14.00 -27.92
C ALA A 53 4.89 -14.29 -29.42
N GLU A 54 5.92 -14.98 -29.91
CA GLU A 54 6.10 -15.26 -31.33
C GLU A 54 6.40 -16.74 -31.59
N SER A 55 5.89 -17.26 -32.71
CA SER A 55 6.27 -18.56 -33.26
C SER A 55 6.75 -18.40 -34.69
N TYR A 56 8.03 -18.68 -34.92
CA TYR A 56 8.65 -18.58 -36.24
C TYR A 56 8.19 -19.66 -37.21
N GLU A 57 7.87 -20.87 -36.72
CA GLU A 57 7.38 -21.97 -37.57
C GLU A 57 6.04 -21.63 -38.22
N TYR A 58 5.17 -21.01 -37.45
CA TYR A 58 3.78 -20.76 -37.82
C TYR A 58 3.50 -19.31 -38.23
N ASP A 59 4.50 -18.43 -38.14
CA ASP A 59 4.36 -17.00 -38.43
C ASP A 59 3.22 -16.35 -37.63
N VAL A 60 3.19 -16.63 -36.32
CA VAL A 60 2.16 -16.15 -35.39
C VAL A 60 2.79 -15.25 -34.34
N GLU A 61 2.10 -14.16 -34.03
CA GLU A 61 2.49 -13.22 -32.98
C GLU A 61 1.29 -12.85 -32.10
N ALA A 62 1.54 -12.67 -30.80
CA ALA A 62 0.55 -12.26 -29.81
C ALA A 62 1.14 -11.21 -28.87
N TYR A 63 0.28 -10.29 -28.42
CA TYR A 63 0.66 -9.15 -27.59
C TYR A 63 -0.26 -9.03 -26.40
N THR A 64 0.29 -8.68 -25.24
CA THR A 64 -0.48 -8.23 -24.08
C THR A 64 0.37 -7.28 -23.24
N THR A 65 -0.25 -6.62 -22.27
CA THR A 65 0.44 -5.73 -21.33
C THR A 65 0.03 -6.01 -19.90
N PHE A 66 0.86 -5.64 -18.94
CA PHE A 66 0.48 -5.51 -17.54
C PHE A 66 1.03 -4.20 -16.99
N GLU A 67 0.36 -3.64 -15.98
CA GLU A 67 0.76 -2.40 -15.33
C GLU A 67 1.37 -2.69 -13.96
N VAL A 68 2.53 -2.08 -13.71
CA VAL A 68 3.17 -2.04 -12.40
C VAL A 68 2.92 -0.65 -11.84
N ILE A 69 2.19 -0.59 -10.73
CA ILE A 69 1.94 0.67 -10.02
C ILE A 69 2.83 0.73 -8.78
N LEU A 70 3.43 1.90 -8.53
CA LEU A 70 4.00 2.17 -7.22
C LEU A 70 2.82 2.38 -6.26
N HIS A 71 2.76 1.56 -5.23
CA HIS A 71 2.05 1.94 -4.03
C HIS A 71 3.01 2.79 -3.20
N PRO A 72 2.64 4.01 -2.78
CA PRO A 72 3.43 4.68 -1.76
C PRO A 72 3.48 3.78 -0.53
N ASP A 73 4.66 3.68 0.08
CA ASP A 73 4.78 3.06 1.39
C ASP A 73 3.83 3.79 2.34
N ASN A 74 3.05 3.04 3.10
CA ASN A 74 2.19 3.60 4.14
C ASN A 74 2.91 3.53 5.48
N HIS A 75 3.09 4.67 6.10
CA HIS A 75 3.77 4.84 7.37
C HIS A 75 2.71 5.12 8.44
N PRO A 76 2.89 4.61 9.68
CA PRO A 76 1.98 4.97 10.75
C PRO A 76 2.09 6.47 11.07
N PRO A 77 1.02 7.08 11.61
CA PRO A 77 1.09 8.42 12.16
C PRO A 77 2.16 8.51 13.25
N PHE A 78 2.70 9.72 13.46
CA PHE A 78 3.52 9.96 14.64
C PHE A 78 2.70 9.78 15.92
N ASN A 79 3.40 9.56 17.03
CA ASN A 79 2.73 9.60 18.33
C ASN A 79 2.12 10.99 18.54
N PRO A 80 0.87 11.06 19.02
CA PRO A 80 0.25 12.34 19.30
C PRO A 80 0.97 13.07 20.43
N SER A 81 0.82 14.40 20.41
CA SER A 81 1.17 15.22 21.55
C SER A 81 0.45 14.73 22.80
N LYS A 82 1.06 14.91 23.98
CA LYS A 82 0.35 14.70 25.23
C LYS A 82 -0.95 15.52 25.21
N PRO A 83 -2.11 14.94 25.56
CA PRO A 83 -3.34 15.72 25.62
C PRO A 83 -3.24 16.90 26.58
N ASP A 84 -3.74 18.05 26.13
CA ASP A 84 -3.91 19.26 26.93
C ASP A 84 -5.35 19.35 27.43
N GLY A 85 -5.50 19.51 28.75
CA GLY A 85 -6.80 19.62 29.42
C GLY A 85 -6.65 19.66 30.94
N PRO A 86 -7.76 19.79 31.69
CA PRO A 86 -7.75 19.78 33.16
C PRO A 86 -7.22 18.44 33.72
N THR A 87 -6.41 18.51 34.77
CA THR A 87 -5.89 17.32 35.48
C THR A 87 -6.74 16.94 36.70
N GLU A 88 -7.70 17.78 37.06
CA GLU A 88 -8.66 17.58 38.14
C GLU A 88 -10.00 18.19 37.74
N GLY A 89 -11.09 17.61 38.25
CA GLY A 89 -12.45 18.02 37.89
C GLY A 89 -13.48 17.44 38.84
N LEU A 90 -14.72 17.90 38.69
CA LEU A 90 -15.88 17.37 39.40
C LEU A 90 -16.58 16.31 38.55
N VAL A 91 -17.06 15.27 39.20
CA VAL A 91 -17.89 14.23 38.58
C VAL A 91 -19.16 14.86 38.01
N GLY A 92 -19.53 14.45 36.79
CA GLY A 92 -20.71 14.93 36.08
C GLY A 92 -20.54 16.25 35.33
N GLU A 93 -19.36 16.88 35.39
CA GLU A 93 -19.03 18.06 34.60
C GLU A 93 -18.26 17.66 33.32
N GLU A 94 -18.51 18.38 32.23
CA GLU A 94 -17.84 18.17 30.94
C GLU A 94 -16.52 18.96 30.89
N TYR A 95 -15.47 18.29 30.44
CA TYR A 95 -14.16 18.88 30.22
C TYR A 95 -13.66 18.60 28.81
N MET A 96 -12.93 19.56 28.25
CA MET A 96 -12.39 19.48 26.91
C MET A 96 -10.91 19.08 26.95
N PHE A 97 -10.55 18.10 26.14
CA PHE A 97 -9.16 17.66 25.94
C PHE A 97 -8.77 17.84 24.49
N SER A 98 -7.55 18.32 24.26
CA SER A 98 -7.05 18.54 22.91
C SER A 98 -5.71 17.89 22.66
N THR A 99 -5.49 17.45 21.43
CA THR A 99 -4.22 16.88 20.98
C THR A 99 -4.07 17.05 19.47
N ASN A 100 -2.88 16.80 18.95
CA ASN A 100 -2.62 16.67 17.52
C ASN A 100 -1.54 15.63 17.26
N THR A 101 -1.53 15.11 16.04
CA THR A 101 -0.43 14.39 15.44
C THR A 101 -0.45 14.56 13.93
N VAL A 102 0.63 14.15 13.28
CA VAL A 102 0.80 14.19 11.84
C VAL A 102 1.01 12.77 11.35
N ASP A 103 0.24 12.39 10.34
CA ASP A 103 0.58 11.29 9.45
C ASP A 103 1.61 11.78 8.43
N PRO A 104 2.78 11.12 8.31
CA PRO A 104 3.85 11.54 7.41
C PRO A 104 3.49 11.39 5.92
N ASP A 105 2.48 10.58 5.58
CA ASP A 105 1.93 10.43 4.23
C ASP A 105 0.75 11.39 3.98
N GLU A 106 0.44 12.26 4.95
CA GLU A 106 -0.66 13.22 4.95
C GLU A 106 -2.05 12.57 4.91
N ASP A 107 -2.15 11.29 5.28
CA ASP A 107 -3.41 10.56 5.38
C ASP A 107 -4.28 11.06 6.55
N GLN A 108 -5.60 10.85 6.44
CA GLN A 108 -6.51 11.17 7.54
C GLN A 108 -6.33 10.19 8.72
N ILE A 109 -6.47 10.70 9.93
CA ILE A 109 -6.15 9.98 11.17
C ILE A 109 -7.31 10.00 12.16
N GLN A 110 -7.36 8.99 13.03
CA GLN A 110 -8.28 8.93 14.17
C GLN A 110 -7.48 8.90 15.46
N TYR A 111 -8.06 9.45 16.53
CA TYR A 111 -7.47 9.44 17.87
C TYR A 111 -8.22 8.45 18.75
N GLY A 112 -7.45 7.61 19.44
CA GLY A 112 -7.95 6.74 20.49
C GLY A 112 -7.71 7.40 21.85
N TRP A 113 -8.78 7.63 22.61
CA TRP A 113 -8.73 8.15 23.96
C TRP A 113 -8.83 7.01 24.97
N ASP A 114 -7.91 7.02 25.93
CA ASP A 114 -7.91 6.19 27.14
C ASP A 114 -8.26 7.13 28.30
N TRP A 115 -9.49 7.03 28.80
CA TRP A 115 -10.05 7.94 29.79
C TRP A 115 -9.88 7.44 31.22
N ASP A 116 -9.71 6.12 31.40
CA ASP A 116 -9.54 5.49 32.72
C ASP A 116 -8.09 5.05 33.04
N GLY A 117 -7.20 5.13 32.06
CA GLY A 117 -5.76 4.89 32.19
C GLY A 117 -5.37 3.41 32.19
N ASP A 118 -6.22 2.52 31.68
CA ASP A 118 -5.98 1.07 31.66
C ASP A 118 -5.15 0.58 30.46
N MET A 119 -4.68 1.50 29.60
CA MET A 119 -3.97 1.25 28.34
C MET A 119 -4.83 0.64 27.22
N LEU A 120 -6.16 0.68 27.34
CA LEU A 120 -7.11 0.37 26.29
C LEU A 120 -7.78 1.65 25.79
N THR A 121 -8.23 1.61 24.54
CA THR A 121 -8.97 2.74 23.97
C THR A 121 -10.44 2.62 24.33
N ASP A 122 -10.96 3.64 25.02
CA ASP A 122 -12.37 3.78 25.39
C ASP A 122 -13.19 4.40 24.27
N GLU A 123 -12.60 5.36 23.55
CA GLU A 123 -13.29 6.16 22.54
C GLU A 123 -12.39 6.42 21.34
N TRP A 124 -12.97 6.30 20.14
CA TRP A 124 -12.32 6.69 18.90
C TRP A 124 -13.03 7.90 18.30
N THR A 125 -12.26 8.88 17.82
CA THR A 125 -12.80 9.99 17.02
C THR A 125 -13.19 9.54 15.62
N ASP A 126 -13.90 10.40 14.88
CA ASP A 126 -13.98 10.30 13.42
C ASP A 126 -12.60 10.57 12.77
N LEU A 127 -12.51 10.46 11.44
CA LEU A 127 -11.32 10.82 10.68
C LEU A 127 -11.14 12.35 10.65
N HIS A 128 -9.96 12.79 11.08
CA HIS A 128 -9.50 14.16 11.05
C HIS A 128 -8.35 14.33 10.07
N SER A 129 -8.11 15.56 9.64
CA SER A 129 -6.97 15.86 8.76
C SER A 129 -5.66 15.66 9.52
N SER A 130 -4.61 15.17 8.84
CA SER A 130 -3.26 15.12 9.41
C SER A 130 -2.83 16.52 9.91
N GLY A 131 -2.31 16.60 11.14
CA GLY A 131 -1.91 17.85 11.78
C GLY A 131 -3.03 18.70 12.36
N GLU A 132 -4.29 18.27 12.24
CA GLU A 132 -5.43 18.96 12.85
C GLU A 132 -5.36 18.88 14.39
N ASN A 133 -5.56 20.03 15.05
CA ASN A 133 -5.70 20.07 16.51
C ASN A 133 -7.14 19.76 16.89
N ILE A 134 -7.37 18.53 17.33
CA ILE A 134 -8.69 18.03 17.70
C ILE A 134 -9.00 18.36 19.15
N THR A 135 -10.29 18.53 19.46
CA THR A 135 -10.78 18.72 20.83
C THR A 135 -11.94 17.77 21.09
N THR A 136 -11.82 16.93 22.11
CA THR A 136 -12.81 15.91 22.49
C THR A 136 -13.37 16.22 23.89
N PRO A 137 -14.70 16.30 24.07
CA PRO A 137 -15.31 16.43 25.39
C PRO A 137 -15.33 15.09 26.12
N HIS A 138 -15.19 15.10 27.45
CA HIS A 138 -15.40 13.93 28.29
C HIS A 138 -16.05 14.30 29.63
N ILE A 139 -16.85 13.37 30.16
CA ILE A 139 -17.52 13.48 31.47
C ILE A 139 -17.19 12.22 32.26
N TRP A 140 -16.65 12.38 33.48
CA TRP A 140 -16.50 11.28 34.42
C TRP A 140 -17.74 11.13 35.30
N ASP A 141 -18.29 9.92 35.34
CA ASP A 141 -19.43 9.55 36.21
C ASP A 141 -19.02 9.05 37.60
N LYS A 142 -17.72 8.89 37.83
CA LYS A 142 -17.14 8.39 39.09
C LYS A 142 -15.92 9.22 39.48
N THR A 143 -15.73 9.39 40.77
CA THR A 143 -14.50 9.98 41.31
C THR A 143 -13.34 9.03 41.03
N GLY A 144 -12.19 9.59 40.63
CA GLY A 144 -10.95 8.80 40.52
C GLY A 144 -10.50 8.23 41.86
N GLU A 145 -9.75 7.13 41.83
CA GLU A 145 -9.10 6.58 43.02
C GLU A 145 -7.80 7.36 43.30
N LEU A 146 -7.60 7.77 44.56
CA LEU A 146 -6.40 8.48 45.04
C LEU A 146 -5.23 7.53 45.33
#